data_AF-A0A1Q7Q9B9-F1
#
_entry.id   AF-A0A1Q7Q9B9-F1
#
_cell.length_a   1.000
_cell.length_b   1.000
_cell.length_c   1.000
_cell.angle_alpha   90.00
_cell.angle_beta   90.00
_cell.angle_gamma   90.00
#
_symmetry.space_group_name_H-M   'P 1'
#
loop_
_entity.id
_entity.type
_entity.pdbx_description
1 polymer ?
#
loop_
_entity_poly.entity_id
_entity_poly.type
_entity_poly.pdbx_seq_one_letter_code
_entity_poly.pdbx_strand_id
1 'polypeptide(L)' 'MAKVRIPAPLRKLTGDQRVVQASGNTLVDLVEDLERRFPGMRARLVDGDGRVHSFVNIFVDDQDVRFLQ' A
#
# COMPACT_ATOMS: atom_id res chain seq x y z
N MET A 1 -3.36 12.64 5.35
CA MET A 1 -3.77 11.28 5.80
C MET A 1 -4.66 10.67 4.74
N ALA A 2 -4.33 9.47 4.26
CA ALA A 2 -5.09 8.74 3.24
C ALA A 2 -5.78 7.52 3.86
N LYS A 3 -6.94 7.14 3.32
CA LYS A 3 -7.61 5.88 3.65
C LYS A 3 -7.16 4.81 2.67
N VAL A 4 -6.52 3.76 3.18
CA VAL A 4 -6.01 2.65 2.37
C VAL A 4 -6.93 1.45 2.55
N ARG A 5 -7.47 0.94 1.44
CA ARG A 5 -8.30 -0.28 1.42
C ARG A 5 -7.41 -1.50 1.30
N ILE A 6 -7.56 -2.45 2.23
CA ILE A 6 -6.71 -3.63 2.33
C ILE A 6 -7.42 -4.85 1.72
N PRO A 7 -6.85 -5.46 0.66
CA PRO A 7 -7.42 -6.64 0.03
C PRO A 7 -7.33 -7.84 0.97
N ALA A 8 -8.24 -8.82 0.80
CA ALA A 8 -8.37 -9.97 1.70
C ALA A 8 -7.04 -10.69 2.01
N PRO A 9 -6.11 -10.92 1.06
CA PRO A 9 -4.85 -11.60 1.35
C PRO A 9 -3.93 -10.83 2.32
N LEU A 10 -4.04 -9.50 2.37
CA LEU A 10 -3.19 -8.64 3.19
C LEU A 10 -3.79 -8.31 4.55
N ARG A 11 -5.07 -8.63 4.79
CA ARG A 11 -5.78 -8.32 6.04
C ARG A 11 -5.15 -8.96 7.27
N LYS A 12 -4.49 -10.12 7.11
CA LYS A 12 -3.74 -10.76 8.20
C LYS A 12 -2.63 -9.86 8.77
N LEU A 13 -2.05 -8.99 7.95
CA LEU A 13 -1.01 -8.03 8.39
C LEU A 13 -1.60 -6.83 9.12
N THR A 14 -2.88 -6.52 8.88
CA THR A 14 -3.58 -5.35 9.44
C THR A 14 -4.56 -5.70 10.55
N GLY A 15 -4.45 -6.89 11.14
CA GLY A 15 -5.37 -7.36 12.19
C GLY A 15 -6.83 -7.44 11.72
N ASP A 16 -7.03 -7.95 10.50
CA ASP A 16 -8.32 -8.10 9.82
C ASP A 16 -9.04 -6.78 9.45
N GLN A 17 -8.35 -5.64 9.60
CA GLN A 17 -8.89 -4.35 9.20
C GLN A 17 -8.99 -4.23 7.68
N ARG A 18 -10.19 -3.87 7.21
CA ARG A 18 -10.47 -3.64 5.77
C ARG A 18 -9.99 -2.29 5.27
N VAL A 19 -9.92 -1.31 6.16
CA VAL A 19 -9.48 0.05 5.85
C VAL A 19 -8.55 0.47 6.97
N VAL A 20 -7.36 0.93 6.60
CA VAL A 20 -6.39 1.50 7.52
C VAL A 20 -6.14 2.96 7.12
N GLN A 21 -5.72 3.78 8.07
CA GLN A 21 -5.20 5.10 7.74
C GLN A 21 -3.71 4.98 7.42
N ALA A 22 -3.18 5.84 6.55
CA ALA A 22 -1.76 6.01 6.33
C ALA A 22 -1.43 7.49 6.14
N SER A 23 -0.22 7.89 6.47
CA SER A 23 0.24 9.29 6.37
C SER A 23 1.44 9.38 5.45
N GLY A 24 1.40 10.33 4.51
CA GLY A 24 2.42 10.50 3.48
C GLY A 24 1.93 11.48 2.42
N ASN A 25 2.87 12.08 1.69
CA ASN A 25 2.57 12.98 0.57
C ASN A 25 2.72 12.25 -0.77
N THR A 26 3.55 11.20 -0.80
CA THR A 26 3.76 10.34 -1.98
C THR A 26 3.29 8.90 -1.71
N LEU A 27 3.16 8.11 -2.79
CA LEU A 27 2.89 6.68 -2.65
C LEU A 27 3.99 5.97 -1.85
N VAL A 28 5.25 6.38 -2.03
CA VAL A 28 6.39 5.83 -1.29
C VAL A 28 6.22 6.09 0.21
N ASP A 29 5.92 7.34 0.58
CA ASP A 29 5.70 7.71 1.99
C ASP A 29 4.55 6.90 2.61
N LEU A 30 3.46 6.67 1.85
CA LEU A 30 2.33 5.87 2.31
C LEU A 30 2.71 4.41 2.52
N VAL A 31 3.49 3.82 1.61
CA VAL A 31 3.99 2.44 1.74
C VAL A 31 4.93 2.31 2.94
N GLU A 32 5.79 3.30 3.17
CA GLU A 32 6.68 3.35 4.35
C GLU A 32 5.90 3.50 5.66
N ASP A 33 4.88 4.37 5.72
CA ASP A 33 4.03 4.48 6.90
C ASP A 33 3.25 3.18 7.16
N LEU A 34 2.77 2.52 6.11
CA LEU A 34 2.12 1.21 6.21
C LEU A 34 3.08 0.14 6.74
N GLU A 35 4.33 0.11 6.28
CA GLU A 35 5.35 -0.82 6.78
C GLU A 35 5.66 -0.59 8.26
N ARG A 36 5.82 0.69 8.65
CA ARG A 36 6.08 1.06 10.05
C ARG A 36 4.95 0.61 10.98
N ARG A 37 3.71 0.64 10.50
CA ARG A 37 2.50 0.27 11.27
C ARG A 37 2.18 -1.22 11.19
N PHE A 38 2.47 -1.83 10.06
CA PHE A 38 2.16 -3.22 9.72
C PHE A 38 3.39 -3.87 9.06
N PRO A 39 4.37 -4.33 9.86
CA PRO A 39 5.61 -4.89 9.34
C PRO A 39 5.38 -6.02 8.34
N GLY A 40 6.11 -5.97 7.21
CA GLY A 40 5.97 -6.90 6.09
C GLY A 40 4.97 -6.47 5.02
N MET A 41 4.29 -5.32 5.16
CA MET A 41 3.41 -4.77 4.13
C MET A 41 4.19 -4.35 2.88
N ARG A 42 5.33 -3.67 3.03
CA ARG A 42 6.17 -3.21 1.92
C ARG A 42 6.58 -4.37 1.03
N ALA A 43 7.06 -5.46 1.62
CA ALA A 43 7.47 -6.66 0.89
C ALA A 43 6.33 -7.36 0.12
N ARG A 44 5.06 -7.00 0.38
CA ARG A 44 3.90 -7.49 -0.38
C ARG A 44 3.48 -6.55 -1.50
N LEU A 45 3.84 -5.26 -1.41
CA LEU A 45 3.42 -4.22 -2.35
C LEU A 45 4.51 -3.89 -3.37
N VAL A 46 5.77 -3.83 -2.92
CA VAL A 46 6.93 -3.44 -3.73
C VAL A 46 8.02 -4.52 -3.69
N ASP A 47 8.76 -4.63 -4.78
CA ASP A 47 9.92 -5.50 -4.92
C ASP A 47 11.20 -4.87 -4.35
N GLY A 48 12.31 -5.60 -4.48
CA GLY A 48 13.64 -5.16 -4.02
C GLY A 48 14.16 -3.93 -4.76
N ASP A 49 13.68 -3.66 -5.98
CA ASP A 49 14.05 -2.49 -6.79
C ASP A 49 13.15 -1.28 -6.48
N GLY A 50 12.22 -1.41 -5.53
CA GLY A 50 11.29 -0.35 -5.15
C GLY A 50 10.13 -0.18 -6.14
N ARG A 51 9.93 -1.10 -7.08
CA ARG A 51 8.80 -1.08 -8.01
C ARG A 51 7.61 -1.83 -7.43
N VAL A 52 6.40 -1.40 -7.76
CA VAL A 52 5.18 -2.12 -7.37
C VAL A 52 5.18 -3.50 -8.04
N HIS A 53 4.92 -4.56 -7.26
CA HIS A 53 4.82 -5.92 -7.79
C HIS A 53 3.83 -6.01 -8.95
N SER A 54 4.14 -6.80 -9.98
CA SER A 54 3.26 -6.99 -11.15
C SER A 54 1.87 -7.50 -10.77
N PHE A 55 1.77 -8.28 -9.69
CA PHE A 55 0.53 -8.85 -9.16
C PHE A 55 -0.25 -7.91 -8.23
N VAL A 56 0.25 -6.68 -8.01
CA VAL A 56 -0.38 -5.68 -7.16
C VAL A 56 -0.74 -4.48 -8.01
N ASN A 57 -2.00 -4.09 -7.99
CA ASN A 57 -2.48 -2.86 -8.59
C ASN A 57 -2.83 -1.90 -7.46
N ILE A 58 -2.31 -0.69 -7.52
CA ILE A 58 -2.57 0.36 -6.54
C ILE A 58 -3.33 1.47 -7.26
N PHE A 59 -4.41 1.93 -6.64
CA PHE A 59 -5.26 2.98 -7.16
C PHE A 59 -5.30 4.13 -6.16
N VAL A 60 -5.12 5.36 -6.67
CA VAL A 60 -5.31 6.61 -5.92
C VAL A 60 -6.46 7.33 -6.59
N ASP A 61 -7.55 7.56 -5.84
CA ASP A 61 -8.78 8.18 -6.36
C ASP A 61 -9.27 7.56 -7.69
N ASP A 62 -9.31 6.23 -7.72
CA ASP A 62 -9.69 5.38 -8.87
C ASP A 62 -8.75 5.45 -10.09
N GLN A 63 -7.62 6.15 -9.97
CA GLN A 63 -6.57 6.17 -10.99
C GLN A 63 -5.46 5.16 -10.65
N ASP A 64 -5.10 4.31 -11.60
CA ASP A 64 -3.99 3.36 -11.44
C ASP A 64 -2.66 4.13 -11.42
N VAL A 65 -1.88 3.93 -10.35
CA VAL A 65 -0.62 4.64 -10.13
C VAL A 65 0.44 4.38 -11.21
N ARG A 66 0.30 3.29 -11.98
CA ARG A 66 1.19 3.01 -13.12
C ARG A 66 1.00 3.99 -14.28
N PHE A 67 -0.12 4.71 -14.30
CA PHE A 67 -0.46 5.69 -15.34
C PHE A 67 -0.50 7.13 -14.82
N LEU A 68 -0.22 7.35 -13.52
CA LEU A 68 -0.05 8.68 -12.96
C LEU A 68 1.36 9.17 -13.30
N GLN A 69 1.44 10.23 -14.12
CA GLN A 69 2.68 10.97 -14.42
C GLN A 69 2.87 12.13 -13.44
#